data_AF-A0A3D0N5A3-F1
#
_entry.id   AF-A0A3D0N5A3-F1
#
_cell.length_a   1.000
_cell.length_b   1.000
_cell.length_c   1.000
_cell.angle_alpha   90.00
_cell.angle_beta   90.00
_cell.angle_gamma   90.00
#
_symmetry.space_group_name_H-M   'P 1'
#
loop_
_entity.id
_entity.type
_entity.pdbx_description
1 polymer ?
#
loop_
_entity_poly.entity_id
_entity_poly.type
_entity_poly.pdbx_seq_one_letter_code
_entity_poly.pdbx_strand_id
1 'polypeptide(L)' 'MKQYDGYLFDLDGTIYLGDELIPGADRTVAKLRERGARVQFLSNKPIARRETY' A
#
# COMPACT_ATOMS: atom_id res chain seq x y z
N MET A 1 16.25 -11.93 -1.86
CA MET A 1 14.82 -12.16 -1.56
C MET A 1 14.08 -12.49 -2.84
N LYS A 2 13.09 -13.38 -2.79
CA LYS A 2 12.24 -13.67 -3.94
C LYS A 2 11.42 -12.42 -4.30
N GLN A 3 11.39 -12.08 -5.58
CA GLN A 3 10.55 -11.00 -6.10
C GLN A 3 9.25 -11.60 -6.62
N TYR A 4 8.16 -10.84 -6.52
CA TYR A 4 6.83 -11.25 -6.97
C TYR A 4 6.33 -10.29 -8.05
N ASP A 5 5.53 -10.80 -8.98
CA ASP A 5 4.94 -9.98 -10.05
C ASP A 5 3.86 -9.02 -9.54
N GLY A 6 3.38 -9.22 -8.30
CA GLY A 6 2.39 -8.37 -7.67
C GLY A 6 2.42 -8.38 -6.14
N TYR A 7 1.94 -7.27 -5.57
CA TYR A 7 1.89 -6.99 -4.15
C TYR A 7 0.52 -6.42 -3.79
N LEU A 8 -0.07 -6.94 -2.71
CA LEU A 8 -1.31 -6.45 -2.12
C LEU A 8 -0.98 -5.93 -0.73
N PHE A 9 -1.20 -4.64 -0.50
CA PHE A 9 -0.94 -4.01 0.80
C PHE A 9 -2.23 -3.78 1.57
N ASP A 10 -2.20 -4.06 2.86
CA ASP A 10 -3.14 -3.43 3.79
C ASP A 10 -2.88 -1.92 3.87
N LEU A 11 -3.87 -1.13 4.29
CA LEU A 11 -3.71 0.30 4.49
C LEU A 11 -3.36 0.63 5.94
N ASP A 12 -4.22 0.24 6.87
CA ASP A 12 -4.10 0.61 8.28
C ASP A 12 -2.96 -0.19 8.96
N GLY A 13 -2.01 0.48 9.59
CA GLY A 13 -0.83 -0.13 10.19
C GLY A 13 0.25 -0.60 9.21
N THR A 14 0.04 -0.43 7.89
CA THR A 14 1.00 -0.83 6.84
C THR A 14 1.42 0.34 5.95
N ILE A 15 0.46 1.08 5.39
CA ILE A 15 0.71 2.32 4.63
C ILE A 15 0.54 3.54 5.54
N TYR A 16 -0.49 3.53 6.40
CA TYR A 16 -0.83 4.62 7.31
C TYR A 16 -0.86 4.16 8.76
N LEU A 17 -0.59 5.07 9.69
CA LEU A 17 -0.85 4.91 11.12
C LEU A 17 -1.73 6.07 11.58
N GLY A 18 -3.04 5.83 11.70
CA GLY A 18 -4.01 6.91 11.83
C GLY A 18 -4.04 7.75 10.54
N ASP A 19 -3.84 9.06 10.67
CA ASP A 19 -3.83 10.00 9.55
C ASP A 19 -2.41 10.23 8.97
N GLU A 20 -1.39 9.59 9.55
CA GLU A 20 0.02 9.77 9.16
C GLU A 20 0.49 8.65 8.23
N LEU A 21 1.32 9.00 7.25
CA LEU A 21 1.98 8.01 6.39
C LEU A 21 3.11 7.30 7.16
N ILE A 22 3.16 5.96 7.06
CA ILE A 22 4.28 5.20 7.61
C ILE A 22 5.57 5.55 6.82
N PRO A 23 6.66 5.95 7.50
CA PRO A 23 7.88 6.39 6.83
C PRO A 23 8.42 5.39 5.80
N GLY A 24 8.50 5.80 4.54
CA GLY A 24 9.03 5.00 3.44
C GLY A 24 8.04 4.04 2.79
N ALA A 25 6.77 4.01 3.20
CA ALA A 25 5.72 3.27 2.52
C ALA A 25 5.54 3.77 1.07
N ASP A 26 5.52 5.09 0.89
CA ASP A 26 5.54 5.79 -0.41
C ASP A 26 6.68 5.32 -1.32
N ARG A 27 7.92 5.38 -0.81
CA ARG A 27 9.12 5.01 -1.56
C ARG A 27 9.13 3.52 -1.90
N THR A 28 8.59 2.69 -1.03
CA THR A 28 8.50 1.25 -1.25
C THR A 28 7.51 0.94 -2.36
N VAL A 29 6.30 1.51 -2.29
CA VAL A 29 5.28 1.37 -3.35
C VAL A 29 5.80 1.89 -4.69
N ALA A 30 6.45 3.06 -4.69
CA ALA A 30 7.04 3.64 -5.90
C ALA A 30 8.06 2.70 -6.54
N LYS A 31 9.02 2.19 -5.76
CA LYS A 31 10.04 1.25 -6.25
C LYS A 31 9.46 -0.05 -6.79
N LEU A 32 8.38 -0.56 -6.20
CA LEU A 32 7.72 -1.76 -6.70
C LEU A 32 7.03 -1.51 -8.04
N ARG A 33 6.35 -0.36 -8.18
CA ARG A 33 5.72 0.06 -9.43
C ARG A 33 6.74 0.33 -10.53
N GLU A 34 7.84 1.02 -10.22
CA GLU A 34 8.94 1.30 -11.16
C GLU A 34 9.57 0.02 -11.73
N ARG A 35 9.59 -1.06 -10.94
CA ARG A 35 10.07 -2.38 -11.37
C ARG A 35 9.04 -3.16 -12.20
N GLY A 36 7.85 -2.62 -12.42
CA GLY A 36 6.78 -3.26 -13.18
C GLY A 36 5.90 -4.21 -12.38
N ALA A 37 6.03 -4.26 -11.04
CA ALA A 37 5.16 -5.08 -10.22
C ALA A 37 3.76 -4.46 -10.11
N ARG A 38 2.72 -5.31 -10.14
CA ARG A 38 1.34 -4.88 -9.90
C ARG A 38 1.16 -4.55 -8.42
N VAL A 39 0.76 -3.33 -8.09
CA VAL A 39 0.53 -2.92 -6.68
C VAL A 39 -0.92 -2.54 -6.48
N GLN A 40 -1.59 -3.26 -5.58
CA GLN A 40 -2.97 -3.01 -5.17
C GLN A 40 -3.05 -2.80 -3.65
N PHE A 41 -4.14 -2.20 -3.19
CA PHE A 41 -4.43 -1.98 -1.78
C PHE A 41 -5.77 -2.65 -1.40
N LEU A 42 -5.81 -3.25 -0.21
CA LEU A 42 -6.99 -3.89 0.36
C LEU A 42 -7.05 -3.57 1.85
N SER A 43 -8.02 -2.75 2.26
CA SER A 43 -8.30 -2.49 3.68
C SER A 43 -9.57 -3.22 4.11
N ASN A 44 -9.62 -3.58 5.39
CA ASN A 44 -10.79 -4.14 6.05
C ASN A 44 -11.72 -3.08 6.68
N LYS A 45 -11.45 -1.77 6.54
CA LYS A 45 -12.29 -0.69 7.10
C LYS A 45 -13.60 -0.56 6.31
N PRO A 46 -14.75 -1.05 6.83
CA PRO A 46 -15.97 -1.17 6.03
C PRO A 46 -16.71 0.15 5.85
N ILE A 47 -16.35 1.17 6.66
CA ILE A 47 -17.00 2.48 6.70
C ILE A 47 -16.32 3.51 5.79
N ALA A 48 -15.17 3.19 5.20
CA ALA A 48 -14.42 4.09 4.32
C ALA A 48 -14.57 3.64 2.87
N ARG A 49 -14.77 4.59 1.96
CA ARG A 49 -14.80 4.33 0.51
C ARG A 49 -13.40 4.52 -0.07
N ARG A 50 -13.15 3.93 -1.25
CA ARG A 50 -11.85 4.11 -1.94
C ARG A 50 -11.54 5.59 -2.18
N GLU A 51 -12.56 6.39 -2.49
CA GLU A 51 -12.42 7.82 -2.79
C GLU A 51 -12.09 8.67 -1.56
N THR A 52 -12.21 8.09 -0.36
CA THR A 52 -11.94 8.77 0.93
C THR A 52 -10.57 8.42 1.53
N TYR A 53 -9.78 7.60 0.83
CA TYR A 53 -8.36 7.34 1.14
C TYR A 53 -7.47 8.14 0.20
#